data_AF-A0A819S9Y5-F1
#
_entry.id   AF-A0A819S9Y5-F1
#
_cell.length_a   1.000
_cell.length_b   1.000
_cell.length_c   1.000
_cell.angle_alpha   90.00
_cell.angle_beta   90.00
_cell.angle_gamma   90.00
#
_symmetry.space_group_name_H-M   'P 1'
#
loop_
_entity.id
_entity.type
_entity.pdbx_description
1 polymer ?
#
loop_
_entity_poly.entity_id
_entity_poly.type
_entity_poly.pdbx_seq_one_letter_code
_entity_poly.pdbx_strand_id
1 'polypeptide(L)'
;MKSTTAAEAVKAMNPNMHVRSYVDAVSLETEHIYDDHFFDRLDGVVNALDNVNARQYIDRRCVYYQKSFIDSGKLGTKASVQVVVPFLTESYSSTNDPPDPSVPICTLRNFPHLVEHTVEWARDNFASLFTIPPQQADEFMQNPKEFAERTAKNHSEYDKTEIIENVKRILGEEHP
;
A
#
# COMPACT_ATOMS: atom_id res chain seq x y z
N MET A 1 16.65 -2.01 -12.28
CA MET A 1 15.46 -2.34 -11.46
C MET A 1 15.72 -3.65 -10.73
N LYS A 2 15.13 -3.89 -9.54
CA LYS A 2 15.39 -5.12 -8.76
C LYS A 2 15.16 -6.41 -9.59
N SER A 3 14.05 -6.47 -10.31
CA SER A 3 13.67 -7.63 -11.12
C SER A 3 14.62 -7.91 -12.30
N THR A 4 15.03 -6.87 -13.04
CA THR A 4 15.96 -7.02 -14.18
C THR A 4 17.33 -7.48 -13.72
N THR A 5 17.88 -6.84 -12.67
CA THR A 5 19.19 -7.17 -12.13
C THR A 5 19.21 -8.58 -11.52
N ALA A 6 18.15 -9.00 -10.83
CA ALA A 6 18.05 -10.37 -10.31
C ALA A 6 18.00 -11.41 -11.45
N ALA A 7 17.25 -11.14 -12.52
CA ALA A 7 17.19 -12.04 -13.68
C ALA A 7 18.55 -12.24 -14.36
N GLU A 8 19.34 -11.16 -14.50
CA GLU A 8 20.71 -11.22 -15.02
C GLU A 8 21.63 -12.04 -14.12
N ALA A 9 21.57 -11.81 -12.81
CA ALA A 9 22.36 -12.54 -11.83
C ALA A 9 22.07 -14.05 -11.85
N VAL A 10 20.79 -14.45 -11.91
CA VAL A 10 20.39 -15.87 -11.99
C VAL A 10 20.85 -16.52 -13.30
N LYS A 11 20.79 -15.80 -14.42
CA LYS A 11 21.30 -16.31 -15.72
C LYS A 11 22.81 -16.52 -15.70
N ALA A 12 23.56 -15.67 -14.99
CA ALA A 12 25.01 -15.87 -14.79
C ALA A 12 25.30 -17.12 -13.94
N MET A 13 24.45 -17.43 -12.96
CA MET A 13 24.58 -18.65 -12.14
C MET A 13 24.18 -19.92 -12.91
N ASN A 14 23.12 -19.84 -13.73
CA ASN A 14 22.65 -20.95 -14.56
C ASN A 14 22.16 -20.43 -15.93
N PRO A 15 22.97 -20.58 -17.01
CA PRO A 15 22.61 -20.09 -18.34
C PRO A 15 21.37 -20.75 -18.95
N ASN A 16 20.98 -21.93 -18.48
CA ASN A 16 19.78 -22.64 -18.93
C ASN A 16 18.49 -22.08 -18.30
N MET A 17 18.60 -21.14 -17.35
CA MET A 17 17.42 -20.55 -16.71
C MET A 17 16.71 -19.56 -17.65
N HIS A 18 15.43 -19.80 -17.90
CA HIS A 18 14.58 -18.91 -18.70
C HIS A 18 13.79 -17.95 -17.80
N VAL A 19 14.32 -16.73 -17.62
CA VAL A 19 13.69 -15.69 -16.78
C VAL A 19 13.18 -14.54 -17.64
N ARG A 20 11.92 -14.17 -17.43
CA ARG A 20 11.31 -12.92 -17.89
C ARG A 20 11.00 -12.04 -16.68
N SER A 21 11.59 -10.85 -16.64
CA SER A 21 11.40 -9.88 -15.56
C SER A 21 10.35 -8.82 -15.94
N TYR A 22 9.61 -8.37 -14.94
CA TYR A 22 8.65 -7.27 -15.03
C TYR A 22 8.98 -6.22 -13.97
N VAL A 23 8.59 -4.97 -14.20
CA VAL A 23 8.88 -3.85 -13.29
C VAL A 23 7.61 -3.27 -12.68
N ASP A 24 6.46 -3.66 -13.22
CA ASP A 24 5.13 -3.19 -12.83
C ASP A 24 4.69 -3.83 -11.51
N ALA A 25 4.17 -3.01 -10.60
CA ALA A 25 3.56 -3.52 -9.39
C ALA A 25 2.35 -4.38 -9.74
N VAL A 26 2.22 -5.55 -9.12
CA VAL A 26 1.09 -6.45 -9.37
C VAL A 26 -0.12 -5.93 -8.58
N SER A 27 -1.06 -5.31 -9.28
CA SER A 27 -2.23 -4.63 -8.71
C SER A 27 -3.39 -4.62 -9.72
N LEU A 28 -4.53 -4.06 -9.31
CA LEU A 28 -5.70 -3.86 -10.18
C LEU A 28 -5.35 -2.98 -11.41
N GLU A 29 -4.46 -2.00 -11.25
CA GLU A 29 -4.08 -1.07 -12.32
C GLU A 29 -3.29 -1.76 -13.44
N THR A 30 -2.64 -2.88 -13.13
CA THR A 30 -1.76 -3.62 -14.04
C THR A 30 -2.38 -4.93 -14.52
N GLU A 31 -3.68 -5.16 -14.32
CA GLU A 31 -4.38 -6.36 -14.83
C GLU A 31 -4.36 -6.46 -16.36
N HIS A 32 -4.24 -5.34 -17.07
CA HIS A 32 -4.04 -5.34 -18.52
C HIS A 32 -2.69 -5.95 -18.95
N ILE A 33 -1.73 -6.05 -18.03
CA ILE A 33 -0.43 -6.72 -18.22
C ILE A 33 -0.50 -8.17 -17.72
N TYR A 34 -1.13 -8.35 -16.55
CA TYR A 34 -1.30 -9.62 -15.86
C TYR A 34 -2.73 -10.18 -16.04
N ASP A 35 -3.10 -10.31 -17.32
CA ASP A 35 -4.43 -10.69 -17.77
C ASP A 35 -4.71 -12.20 -17.60
N ASP A 36 -5.87 -12.65 -18.08
CA ASP A 36 -6.26 -14.07 -18.07
C ASP A 36 -5.20 -14.95 -18.73
N HIS A 37 -4.69 -14.52 -19.89
CA HIS A 37 -3.70 -15.28 -20.64
C HIS A 37 -2.34 -15.34 -19.94
N PHE A 38 -1.97 -14.33 -19.14
CA PHE A 38 -0.82 -14.40 -18.27
C PHE A 38 -0.99 -15.49 -17.22
N PHE A 39 -2.09 -15.46 -16.45
CA PHE A 39 -2.32 -16.41 -15.35
C PHE A 39 -2.54 -17.84 -15.84
N ASP A 40 -3.26 -18.04 -16.94
CA ASP A 40 -3.56 -19.37 -17.48
C ASP A 40 -2.29 -20.18 -17.78
N ARG A 41 -1.22 -19.52 -18.22
CA ARG A 41 0.08 -20.14 -18.55
C ARG A 41 0.94 -20.46 -17.33
N LEU A 42 0.56 -20.00 -16.14
CA LEU A 42 1.31 -20.29 -14.92
C LEU A 42 0.94 -21.67 -14.37
N ASP A 43 1.95 -22.41 -13.91
CA ASP A 43 1.74 -23.64 -13.13
C ASP A 43 1.45 -23.33 -11.65
N GLY A 44 1.98 -22.21 -11.16
CA GLY A 44 1.78 -21.74 -9.80
C GLY A 44 2.45 -20.38 -9.55
N VAL A 45 2.23 -19.82 -8.37
CA VAL A 45 2.72 -18.50 -7.96
C VAL A 45 3.53 -18.60 -6.68
N VAL A 46 4.59 -17.81 -6.55
CA VAL A 46 5.38 -17.73 -5.30
C VAL A 46 5.50 -16.27 -4.90
N ASN A 47 4.99 -15.94 -3.72
CA ASN A 47 5.02 -14.58 -3.21
C ASN A 47 6.34 -14.27 -2.49
N ALA A 48 6.80 -13.04 -2.70
CA ALA A 48 7.88 -12.40 -1.97
C ALA A 48 7.48 -10.94 -1.68
N LEU A 49 6.30 -10.77 -1.07
CA LEU A 49 5.63 -9.47 -0.87
C LEU A 49 5.84 -8.96 0.56
N ASP A 50 5.85 -7.64 0.71
CA ASP A 50 6.09 -6.95 1.98
C ASP A 50 4.84 -6.37 2.64
N ASN A 51 3.69 -6.38 1.94
CA ASN A 51 2.44 -5.81 2.44
C ASN A 51 1.25 -6.76 2.25
N VAL A 52 0.32 -6.70 3.20
CA VAL A 52 -0.86 -7.58 3.27
C VAL A 52 -1.81 -7.36 2.08
N ASN A 53 -1.97 -6.12 1.61
CA ASN A 53 -2.87 -5.79 0.50
C ASN A 53 -2.46 -6.52 -0.79
N ALA A 54 -1.16 -6.53 -1.11
CA ALA A 54 -0.64 -7.24 -2.28
C ALA A 54 -0.78 -8.76 -2.13
N ARG A 55 -0.58 -9.32 -0.92
CA ARG A 55 -0.82 -10.75 -0.64
C ARG A 55 -2.28 -11.12 -0.89
N GLN A 56 -3.21 -10.35 -0.35
CA GLN A 56 -4.66 -10.57 -0.56
C GLN A 56 -5.07 -10.41 -2.03
N TYR A 57 -4.45 -9.48 -2.77
CA TYR A 57 -4.70 -9.35 -4.20
C TYR A 57 -4.28 -10.60 -4.97
N ILE A 58 -3.05 -11.08 -4.76
CA ILE A 58 -2.56 -12.31 -5.41
C ILE A 58 -3.41 -13.52 -5.02
N ASP A 59 -3.75 -13.65 -3.75
CA ASP A 59 -4.61 -14.72 -3.24
C ASP A 59 -5.94 -14.77 -4.00
N ARG A 60 -6.64 -13.64 -4.15
CA ARG A 60 -7.89 -13.55 -4.92
C ARG A 60 -7.70 -13.97 -6.38
N ARG A 61 -6.61 -13.53 -7.04
CA ARG A 61 -6.31 -13.92 -8.42
C ARG A 61 -6.01 -15.43 -8.51
N CYS A 62 -5.26 -15.99 -7.58
CA CYS A 62 -4.93 -17.42 -7.56
C CYS A 62 -6.14 -18.29 -7.29
N VAL A 63 -7.06 -17.87 -6.42
CA VAL A 63 -8.36 -18.53 -6.23
C VAL A 63 -9.18 -18.49 -7.51
N TYR A 64 -9.26 -17.32 -8.18
CA TYR A 64 -10.02 -17.16 -9.42
C TYR A 64 -9.49 -18.04 -10.56
N TYR A 65 -8.18 -18.03 -10.83
CA TYR A 65 -7.54 -18.84 -11.88
C TYR A 65 -7.18 -20.25 -11.43
N GLN A 66 -7.56 -20.65 -10.22
CA GLN A 66 -7.29 -21.98 -9.66
C GLN A 66 -5.79 -22.34 -9.72
N LYS A 67 -4.94 -21.40 -9.32
CA LYS A 67 -3.48 -21.57 -9.28
C LYS A 67 -3.03 -21.85 -7.85
N SER A 68 -2.16 -22.84 -7.71
CA SER A 68 -1.44 -23.05 -6.45
C SER A 68 -0.52 -21.88 -6.18
N PHE A 69 -0.42 -21.44 -4.93
CA PHE A 69 0.60 -20.47 -4.57
C PHE A 69 1.22 -20.67 -3.20
N ILE A 70 2.45 -20.19 -3.05
CA ILE A 70 3.23 -20.23 -1.82
C ILE A 70 3.41 -18.81 -1.33
N ASP A 71 2.94 -18.53 -0.12
CA ASP A 71 3.25 -17.29 0.59
C ASP A 71 4.36 -17.49 1.60
N SER A 72 5.25 -16.51 1.70
CA SER A 72 6.28 -16.48 2.72
C SER A 72 6.40 -15.10 3.35
N GLY A 73 6.49 -15.07 4.67
CA GLY A 73 6.65 -13.86 5.46
C GLY A 73 7.87 -13.94 6.38
N LYS A 74 8.50 -12.81 6.64
CA LYS A 74 9.53 -12.66 7.69
C LYS A 74 9.27 -11.42 8.53
N LEU A 75 9.56 -11.55 9.83
CA LEU A 75 9.62 -10.43 10.77
C LEU A 75 10.78 -10.66 11.74
N GLY A 76 11.88 -9.94 11.54
CA GLY A 76 13.12 -10.17 12.29
C GLY A 76 13.63 -11.61 12.11
N THR A 77 13.70 -12.37 13.21
CA THR A 77 14.09 -13.79 13.20
C THR A 77 12.91 -14.75 12.98
N LYS A 78 11.67 -14.25 12.98
CA LYS A 78 10.47 -15.05 12.75
C LYS A 78 10.23 -15.22 11.25
N ALA A 79 9.73 -16.38 10.86
CA ALA A 79 9.32 -16.68 9.50
C ALA A 79 8.03 -17.49 9.50
N SER A 80 7.21 -17.29 8.47
CA SER A 80 6.01 -18.06 8.18
C SER A 80 6.03 -18.49 6.72
N VAL A 81 5.44 -19.65 6.45
CA VAL A 81 5.18 -20.16 5.10
C VAL A 81 3.77 -20.71 5.08
N GLN A 82 2.99 -20.36 4.07
CA GLN A 82 1.67 -20.90 3.82
C GLN A 82 1.59 -21.39 2.38
N VAL A 83 1.00 -22.57 2.18
CA VAL A 83 0.80 -23.17 0.86
C VAL A 83 -0.69 -23.26 0.60
N VAL A 84 -1.12 -22.69 -0.53
CA VAL A 84 -2.50 -22.73 -0.99
C VAL A 84 -2.58 -23.65 -2.21
N VAL A 85 -3.39 -24.70 -2.10
CA VAL A 85 -3.65 -25.68 -3.16
C VAL A 85 -5.13 -25.63 -3.55
N PRO A 86 -5.45 -25.36 -4.82
CA PRO A 86 -6.83 -25.32 -5.31
C PRO A 86 -7.60 -26.59 -4.93
N PHE A 87 -8.82 -26.42 -4.44
CA PHE A 87 -9.73 -27.50 -4.04
C PHE A 87 -9.25 -28.40 -2.89
N LEU A 88 -8.19 -28.02 -2.17
CA LEU A 88 -7.65 -28.83 -1.06
C LEU A 88 -7.46 -28.02 0.22
N THR A 89 -6.85 -26.84 0.15
CA THR A 89 -6.59 -25.99 1.32
C THR A 89 -7.49 -24.75 1.31
N GLU A 90 -7.55 -24.05 2.44
CA GLU A 90 -8.11 -22.70 2.47
C GLU A 90 -7.21 -21.69 1.76
N SER A 91 -7.78 -20.53 1.43
CA SER A 91 -7.06 -19.40 0.85
C SER A 91 -6.30 -18.61 1.92
N TYR A 92 -5.34 -17.78 1.54
CA TYR A 92 -4.64 -16.90 2.48
C TYR A 92 -5.63 -15.96 3.19
N SER A 93 -6.61 -15.41 2.46
CA SER A 93 -7.59 -14.48 3.00
C SER A 93 -8.73 -15.15 3.80
N SER A 94 -8.69 -16.48 3.98
CA SER A 94 -9.68 -17.19 4.81
C SER A 94 -9.48 -16.93 6.31
N THR A 95 -8.26 -16.58 6.70
CA THR A 95 -7.92 -16.17 8.07
C THR A 95 -7.51 -14.71 8.06
N ASN A 96 -7.94 -13.95 9.08
CA ASN A 96 -7.53 -12.56 9.26
C ASN A 96 -6.34 -12.49 10.21
N ASP A 97 -5.24 -11.91 9.74
CA ASP A 97 -4.15 -11.53 10.62
C ASP A 97 -4.62 -10.44 11.60
N PRO A 98 -4.08 -10.41 12.83
CA PRO A 98 -4.35 -9.33 13.77
C PRO A 98 -4.00 -7.97 13.13
N PRO A 99 -4.84 -6.94 13.27
CA PRO A 99 -4.51 -5.62 12.78
C PRO A 99 -3.28 -5.09 13.53
N ASP A 100 -2.50 -4.26 12.83
CA ASP A 100 -1.39 -3.56 13.46
C ASP A 100 -1.90 -2.73 14.66
N PRO A 101 -1.19 -2.75 15.80
CA PRO A 101 -1.62 -2.01 16.98
C PRO A 101 -1.57 -0.50 16.70
N SER A 102 -2.72 0.16 16.78
CA SER A 102 -2.85 1.61 16.66
C SER A 102 -2.89 2.28 18.03
N VAL A 103 -2.12 3.35 18.22
CA VAL A 103 -2.14 4.14 19.46
C VAL A 103 -3.38 5.05 19.49
N PRO A 104 -4.16 5.10 20.60
CA PRO A 104 -5.31 6.00 20.69
C PRO A 104 -4.92 7.48 20.53
N ILE A 105 -5.71 8.24 19.77
CA ILE A 105 -5.47 9.68 19.50
C ILE A 105 -5.34 10.49 20.80
N CYS A 106 -6.16 10.20 21.81
CA CYS A 106 -6.08 10.88 23.11
C CYS A 106 -4.71 10.67 23.80
N THR A 107 -4.10 9.50 23.64
CA THR A 107 -2.77 9.18 24.16
C THR A 107 -1.70 9.97 23.42
N LEU A 108 -1.79 10.04 22.08
CA LEU A 108 -0.86 10.80 21.25
C LEU A 108 -0.92 12.30 21.54
N ARG A 109 -2.13 12.87 21.72
CA ARG A 109 -2.31 14.31 21.92
C ARG A 109 -2.01 14.79 23.33
N ASN A 110 -2.43 14.05 24.36
CA ASN A 110 -2.47 14.57 25.72
C ASN A 110 -1.64 13.79 26.74
N PHE A 111 -1.46 12.47 26.54
CA PHE A 111 -0.89 11.59 27.57
C PHE A 111 0.13 10.58 27.01
N PRO A 112 1.19 11.03 26.30
CA PRO A 112 2.25 10.14 25.84
C PRO A 112 3.06 9.66 27.04
N HIS A 113 3.21 8.35 27.17
CA HIS A 113 3.92 7.70 28.28
C HIS A 113 4.95 6.67 27.80
N LEU A 114 5.02 6.42 26.49
CA LEU A 114 6.01 5.58 25.83
C LEU A 114 6.71 6.38 24.73
N VAL A 115 7.93 6.00 24.36
CA VAL A 115 8.70 6.69 23.31
C VAL A 115 8.05 6.53 21.94
N GLU A 116 7.39 5.40 21.70
CA GLU A 116 6.65 5.13 20.47
C GLU A 116 5.53 6.16 20.25
N HIS A 117 4.90 6.65 21.32
CA HIS A 117 3.85 7.67 21.22
C HIS A 117 4.40 9.02 20.78
N THR A 118 5.60 9.39 21.23
CA THR A 118 6.23 10.66 20.84
C THR A 118 6.76 10.60 19.41
N VAL A 119 7.20 9.42 18.96
CA VAL A 119 7.59 9.19 17.56
C VAL A 119 6.38 9.29 16.62
N GLU A 120 5.25 8.64 16.95
CA GLU A 120 4.04 8.73 16.14
C GLU A 120 3.48 10.16 16.13
N TRP A 121 3.46 10.85 17.29
CA TRP A 121 3.11 12.27 17.36
C TRP A 121 4.01 13.13 16.46
N ALA A 122 5.32 12.90 16.46
CA ALA A 122 6.26 13.68 15.65
C ALA A 122 6.04 13.44 14.15
N ARG A 123 5.75 12.20 13.75
CA ARG A 123 5.40 11.85 12.37
C ARG A 123 4.10 12.55 11.93
N ASP A 124 3.07 12.55 12.76
CA ASP A 124 1.81 13.23 12.47
C ASP A 124 2.00 14.75 12.35
N ASN A 125 2.80 15.36 13.24
CA ASN A 125 3.13 16.78 13.16
C ASN A 125 3.94 17.13 11.90
N PHE A 126 4.86 16.25 11.49
CA PHE A 126 5.57 16.45 10.24
C PHE A 126 4.58 16.45 9.05
N ALA A 127 3.67 15.49 9.01
CA ALA A 127 2.67 15.39 7.95
C ALA A 127 1.73 16.62 7.93
N SER A 128 1.24 17.08 9.08
CA SER A 128 0.34 18.23 9.18
C SER A 128 1.00 19.56 8.81
N LEU A 129 2.31 19.67 8.95
CA LEU A 129 3.05 20.88 8.61
C LEU A 129 3.57 20.89 7.18
N PHE A 130 4.02 19.74 6.66
CA PHE A 130 4.83 19.69 5.44
C PHE A 130 4.29 18.78 4.33
N THR A 131 3.31 17.93 4.62
CA THR A 131 2.75 17.01 3.60
C THR A 131 1.32 17.40 3.23
N ILE A 132 0.44 17.48 4.22
CA ILE A 132 -1.00 17.74 4.03
C ILE A 132 -1.24 19.13 3.40
N PRO A 133 -0.65 20.23 3.90
CA PRO A 133 -0.96 21.56 3.37
C PRO A 133 -0.53 21.75 1.91
N PRO A 134 0.70 21.36 1.49
CA PRO A 134 1.08 21.44 0.08
C PRO A 134 0.21 20.57 -0.82
N GLN A 135 -0.18 19.38 -0.37
CA GLN A 135 -1.08 18.52 -1.14
C GLN A 135 -2.47 19.14 -1.32
N GLN A 136 -3.04 19.71 -0.25
CA GLN A 136 -4.32 20.42 -0.32
C GLN A 136 -4.25 21.63 -1.24
N ALA A 137 -3.14 22.38 -1.20
CA ALA A 137 -2.92 23.52 -2.09
C ALA A 137 -2.79 23.08 -3.56
N ASP A 138 -2.08 21.99 -3.85
CA ASP A 138 -1.96 21.45 -5.22
C ASP A 138 -3.33 20.96 -5.74
N GLU A 139 -4.07 20.20 -4.92
CA GLU A 139 -5.43 19.76 -5.29
C GLU A 139 -6.38 20.94 -5.53
N PHE A 140 -6.29 21.99 -4.71
CA PHE A 140 -7.04 23.22 -4.92
C PHE A 140 -6.64 23.91 -6.23
N MET A 141 -5.35 24.04 -6.52
CA MET A 141 -4.87 24.67 -7.77
C MET A 141 -5.29 23.89 -9.02
N GLN A 142 -5.34 22.55 -8.94
CA GLN A 142 -5.74 21.70 -10.07
C GLN A 142 -7.25 21.82 -10.36
N ASN A 143 -8.11 21.78 -9.33
CA ASN A 143 -9.55 21.90 -9.53
C ASN A 143 -10.28 22.57 -8.33
N PRO A 144 -10.32 23.91 -8.27
CA PRO A 144 -10.85 24.65 -7.12
C PRO A 144 -12.32 24.33 -6.80
N LYS A 145 -13.15 24.14 -7.84
CA LYS A 145 -14.60 23.89 -7.67
C LYS A 145 -14.85 22.53 -7.05
N GLU A 146 -14.21 21.50 -7.59
CA GLU A 146 -14.34 20.13 -7.08
C GLU A 146 -13.77 20.02 -5.66
N PHE A 147 -12.64 20.66 -5.40
CA PHE A 147 -12.05 20.74 -4.07
C PHE A 147 -13.01 21.37 -3.06
N ALA A 148 -13.63 22.51 -3.39
CA ALA A 148 -14.58 23.19 -2.52
C ALA A 148 -15.83 22.33 -2.25
N GLU A 149 -16.39 21.69 -3.28
CA GLU A 149 -17.55 20.81 -3.11
C GLU A 149 -17.25 19.59 -2.24
N ARG A 150 -16.09 18.94 -2.45
CA ARG A 150 -15.65 17.78 -1.67
C ARG A 150 -15.40 18.15 -0.22
N THR A 151 -14.74 19.29 0.01
CA THR A 151 -14.49 19.83 1.35
C THR A 151 -15.80 20.18 2.05
N ALA A 152 -16.78 20.75 1.34
CA ALA A 152 -18.09 21.07 1.90
C ALA A 152 -18.91 19.83 2.29
N LYS A 153 -18.83 18.74 1.52
CA LYS A 153 -19.63 17.51 1.70
C LYS A 153 -19.05 16.54 2.74
N ASN A 154 -17.73 16.42 2.80
CA ASN A 154 -17.08 15.29 3.50
C ASN A 154 -16.43 15.65 4.85
N HIS A 155 -16.44 16.93 5.24
CA HIS A 155 -15.69 17.41 6.40
C HIS A 155 -16.59 18.17 7.38
N SER A 156 -16.24 18.13 8.67
CA SER A 156 -16.90 18.95 9.69
C SER A 156 -16.55 20.43 9.52
N GLU A 157 -17.32 21.35 10.10
CA GLU A 157 -17.01 22.79 10.04
C GLU A 157 -15.63 23.15 10.61
N TYR A 158 -15.17 22.41 11.62
CA TYR A 158 -13.82 22.55 12.17
C TYR A 158 -12.76 22.19 11.14
N ASP A 159 -12.89 21.02 10.51
CA ASP A 159 -11.94 20.53 9.51
C ASP A 159 -11.90 21.45 8.27
N LYS A 160 -13.05 21.99 7.85
CA LYS A 160 -13.12 22.94 6.72
C LYS A 160 -12.26 24.17 6.96
N THR A 161 -12.30 24.71 8.18
CA THR A 161 -11.52 25.89 8.55
C THR A 161 -10.02 25.61 8.48
N GLU A 162 -9.60 24.47 9.04
CA GLU A 162 -8.20 24.01 9.00
C GLU A 162 -7.70 23.78 7.56
N ILE A 163 -8.53 23.17 6.70
CA ILE A 163 -8.20 22.94 5.29
C ILE A 163 -7.99 24.27 4.55
N ILE A 164 -8.87 25.25 4.75
CA ILE A 164 -8.74 26.57 4.11
C ILE A 164 -7.50 27.31 4.63
N GLU A 165 -7.22 27.25 5.93
CA GLU A 165 -6.00 27.83 6.51
C GLU A 165 -4.74 27.18 5.96
N ASN A 166 -4.74 25.87 5.75
CA ASN A 166 -3.63 25.15 5.13
C ASN A 166 -3.35 25.61 3.71
N VAL A 167 -4.39 25.75 2.87
CA VAL A 167 -4.24 26.24 1.49
C VAL A 167 -3.70 27.67 1.49
N LYS A 168 -4.28 28.56 2.31
CA LYS A 168 -3.83 29.96 2.45
C LYS A 168 -2.39 30.07 2.93
N ARG A 169 -1.98 29.21 3.87
CA ARG A 169 -0.61 29.17 4.38
C ARG A 169 0.40 28.87 3.28
N ILE A 170 0.05 28.02 2.31
CA ILE A 170 0.95 27.61 1.22
C ILE A 170 0.90 28.59 0.04
N LEU A 171 -0.29 29.03 -0.37
CA LEU A 171 -0.47 29.87 -1.56
C LEU A 171 -0.37 31.38 -1.26
N GLY A 172 -0.42 31.78 0.02
CA GLY A 172 -0.49 33.18 0.43
C GLY A 172 -1.92 33.74 0.40
N GLU A 173 -2.12 34.90 1.05
CA GLU A 173 -3.45 35.51 1.20
C GLU A 173 -4.07 36.03 -0.12
N GLU A 174 -3.30 36.08 -1.21
CA GLU A 174 -3.77 36.57 -2.51
C GLU A 174 -4.52 35.51 -3.33
N HIS A 175 -4.55 34.25 -2.86
CA HIS A 175 -5.25 33.14 -3.51
C HIS A 175 -6.37 32.60 -2.59
N PRO A 176 -7.61 33.10 -2.74
CA PRO A 176 -8.78 32.66 -1.97
C PRO A 176 -9.42 31.38 -2.51
#